data_AF-A0A7C7P8R2-F1
#
_entry.id   AF-A0A7C7P8R2-F1
#
_cell.length_a   1.000
_cell.length_b   1.000
_cell.length_c   1.000
_cell.angle_alpha   90.00
_cell.angle_beta   90.00
_cell.angle_gamma   90.00
#
_symmetry.space_group_name_H-M   'P 1'
#
loop_
_entity.id
_entity.type
_entity.pdbx_description
1 polymer ?
#
loop_
_entity_poly.entity_id
_entity_poly.type
_entity_poly.pdbx_seq_one_letter_code
_entity_poly.pdbx_strand_id
1 'polypeptide(L)' 'MNFSMTKFYNVVTRKTVNKGDNDKHIYHKVGVVKVTDNGGWFLQLYHQPDTNFMIFPNHKENLPVIDFDIHETE' A
#
# COMPACT_ATOMS: atom_id res chain seq x y z
N MET A 1 8.66 27.22 -20.87
CA MET A 1 8.92 26.02 -20.05
C MET A 1 7.59 25.55 -19.50
N ASN A 2 7.08 24.39 -19.92
CA ASN A 2 5.92 23.77 -19.28
C ASN A 2 6.43 23.11 -17.99
N PHE A 3 6.13 23.71 -16.84
CA PHE A 3 6.31 23.03 -15.56
C PHE A 3 5.22 21.96 -15.45
N SER A 4 5.56 20.71 -15.72
CA SER A 4 4.70 19.60 -15.34
C SER A 4 4.59 19.62 -13.82
N MET A 5 3.40 19.88 -13.28
CA MET A 5 3.21 19.84 -11.83
C MET A 5 3.49 18.42 -11.34
N THR A 6 4.50 18.27 -10.48
CA THR A 6 4.80 17.01 -9.79
C THR A 6 3.52 16.52 -9.09
N LYS A 7 3.06 15.32 -9.46
CA LYS A 7 1.87 14.70 -8.87
C LYS A 7 2.25 13.84 -7.67
N PHE A 8 1.46 13.95 -6.60
CA PHE A 8 1.58 13.14 -5.40
C PHE A 8 0.28 12.37 -5.15
N TYR A 9 0.40 11.10 -4.80
CA TYR A 9 -0.70 10.24 -4.39
C TYR A 9 -0.48 9.79 -2.94
N ASN A 10 -1.55 9.75 -2.14
CA ASN A 10 -1.49 9.15 -0.81
C ASN A 10 -1.55 7.63 -0.94
N VAL A 11 -0.71 6.94 -0.18
CA VAL A 11 -0.83 5.49 0.04
C VAL A 11 -1.56 5.28 1.35
N VAL A 12 -2.63 4.47 1.33
CA VAL A 12 -3.47 4.19 2.49
C VAL A 12 -3.60 2.69 2.70
N THR A 13 -3.62 2.24 3.94
CA THR A 13 -4.13 0.91 4.30
C THR A 13 -5.65 1.00 4.49
N ARG A 14 -6.34 -0.11 4.22
CA ARG A 14 -7.77 -0.27 4.48
C ARG A 14 -7.95 -1.38 5.49
N LYS A 15 -8.61 -1.07 6.62
CA LYS A 15 -9.09 -2.06 7.57
C LYS A 15 -10.61 -2.11 7.48
N THR A 16 -11.18 -3.27 7.17
CA THR A 16 -12.62 -3.50 7.27
C THR A 16 -12.92 -3.97 8.69
N VAL A 17 -13.86 -3.31 9.36
CA VAL A 17 -14.36 -3.70 10.68
C VAL A 17 -15.80 -4.12 10.49
N ASN A 18 -16.02 -5.42 10.55
CA ASN A 18 -17.33 -6.03 10.42
C ASN A 18 -18.11 -5.82 11.74
N LYS A 19 -19.20 -5.04 11.70
CA LYS A 19 -20.13 -4.85 12.83
C LYS A 19 -21.54 -5.21 12.37
N GLY A 20 -21.77 -6.49 12.09
CA GLY A 20 -23.07 -6.98 11.61
C GLY A 20 -23.37 -6.46 10.19
N ASP A 21 -24.58 -5.97 9.96
CA ASP A 21 -25.12 -5.62 8.62
C ASP A 21 -24.48 -4.40 7.93
N ASN A 22 -23.43 -3.80 8.52
CA ASN A 22 -22.74 -2.64 7.93
C ASN A 22 -21.23 -2.79 8.07
N ASP A 23 -20.57 -2.98 6.94
CA ASP A 23 -19.13 -2.90 6.84
C ASP A 23 -18.65 -1.47 7.06
N LYS A 24 -17.74 -1.29 8.03
CA LYS A 24 -17.03 -0.02 8.21
C LYS A 24 -15.61 -0.14 7.68
N HIS A 25 -15.29 0.61 6.64
CA HIS A 25 -13.90 0.77 6.19
C HIS A 25 -13.21 1.92 6.93
N ILE A 26 -12.05 1.63 7.49
CA ILE A 26 -11.16 2.61 8.12
C ILE A 26 -9.91 2.70 7.25
N TYR A 27 -9.60 3.91 6.79
CA TYR A 27 -8.43 4.19 5.96
C TYR A 27 -7.36 4.93 6.77
N HIS A 28 -6.13 4.44 6.71
CA HIS A 28 -4.99 5.08 7.37
C HIS A 28 -3.90 5.38 6.35
N LYS A 29 -3.46 6.63 6.27
CA LYS A 29 -2.34 7.00 5.41
C LYS A 29 -1.05 6.38 5.92
N VAL A 30 -0.36 5.66 5.03
CA VAL A 30 0.90 4.96 5.31
C VAL A 30 2.04 5.41 4.41
N GLY A 31 1.81 6.37 3.51
CA GLY A 31 2.87 6.87 2.65
C GLY A 31 2.40 7.80 1.55
N VAL A 32 3.31 8.10 0.63
CA VAL A 32 3.06 8.86 -0.59
C VAL A 32 3.79 8.25 -1.79
N VAL A 33 3.19 8.36 -2.97
CA VAL A 33 3.85 8.12 -4.26
C VAL A 33 4.06 9.46 -4.94
N LYS A 34 5.31 9.78 -5.31
CA LYS A 34 5.65 10.92 -6.16
C LYS A 34 5.88 10.42 -7.59
N VAL A 35 5.19 11.03 -8.55
CA VAL A 35 5.49 10.83 -9.98
C VAL A 35 6.68 11.72 -10.34
N THR A 36 7.72 11.13 -10.91
CA THR A 36 8.91 11.85 -11.39
C THR A 36 8.66 12.41 -12.78
N ASP A 37 9.42 13.43 -13.15
CA ASP A 37 9.24 14.12 -14.43
C ASP A 37 9.48 13.21 -15.64
N ASN A 38 10.22 12.12 -15.47
CA ASN A 38 10.48 11.09 -16.49
C ASN A 38 9.43 9.96 -16.50
N GLY A 39 8.34 10.08 -15.75
CA GLY A 39 7.29 9.06 -15.65
C GLY A 39 7.57 7.90 -14.68
N GLY A 40 8.68 7.96 -13.94
CA GLY A 40 9.02 7.02 -12.87
C GLY A 40 8.26 7.32 -11.57
N TRP A 41 8.22 6.36 -10.65
CA TRP A 41 7.46 6.48 -9.40
C TRP A 41 8.41 6.31 -8.20
N PHE A 42 8.28 7.19 -7.22
CA PHE A 42 9.00 7.09 -5.94
C PHE A 42 8.00 6.85 -4.81
N LEU A 43 8.10 5.69 -4.16
CA LEU A 43 7.26 5.30 -3.03
C LEU A 43 7.98 5.62 -1.71
N GLN A 44 7.35 6.44 -0.88
CA GLN A 44 7.78 6.66 0.50
C GLN A 44 6.73 6.10 1.45
N LEU A 45 7.12 5.12 2.26
CA LEU A 45 6.28 4.56 3.32
C LEU A 45 6.66 5.18 4.66
N TYR A 46 5.66 5.50 5.47
CA TYR A 46 5.84 5.93 6.84
C TYR A 46 5.86 4.71 7.75
N HIS A 47 6.80 4.70 8.69
CA HIS A 47 6.94 3.60 9.62
C HIS A 47 5.73 3.55 10.56
N GLN A 48 5.04 2.43 10.59
CA GLN A 48 4.14 2.08 11.69
C GLN A 48 4.91 1.22 12.70
N PRO A 49 4.51 1.22 13.99
CA PRO A 49 5.04 0.25 14.95
C PRO A 49 4.87 -1.18 14.43
N ASP A 50 5.84 -2.06 14.74
CA ASP A 50 5.78 -3.49 14.46
C ASP A 50 5.45 -3.88 13.01
N THR A 51 5.81 -3.02 12.04
CA THR A 51 5.55 -3.25 10.61
C THR A 51 6.86 -3.43 9.86
N ASN A 52 7.01 -4.57 9.19
CA ASN A 52 8.17 -4.88 8.35
C ASN A 52 7.79 -4.79 6.87
N PHE A 53 8.57 -4.05 6.08
CA PHE A 53 8.42 -4.00 4.62
C PHE A 53 9.53 -4.82 3.97
N MET A 54 9.14 -5.82 3.16
CA MET A 54 10.08 -6.66 2.41
C MET A 54 10.00 -6.33 0.92
N ILE A 55 11.16 -6.20 0.27
CA ILE A 55 11.27 -5.96 -1.17
C ILE A 55 11.96 -7.18 -1.79
N PHE A 56 11.32 -7.81 -2.77
CA PHE A 56 11.87 -8.98 -3.47
C PHE A 56 12.33 -8.57 -4.89
N PRO A 57 13.50 -9.04 -5.34
CA PRO A 57 14.08 -8.65 -6.62
C PRO A 57 13.46 -9.35 -7.84
N ASN A 58 12.70 -10.44 -7.65
CA ASN A 58 12.04 -11.15 -8.74
C ASN A 58 10.70 -11.77 -8.26
N HIS A 59 9.83 -12.14 -9.21
CA HIS A 59 8.54 -12.77 -8.94
C HIS A 59 8.59 -14.31 -8.89
N LYS A 60 9.76 -14.94 -9.04
CA LYS A 60 9.86 -16.37 -9.41
C LYS A 60 10.53 -17.26 -8.36
N GLU A 61 11.33 -16.72 -7.44
CA GLU A 61 12.07 -17.55 -6.48
C GLU A 61 11.82 -17.09 -5.05
N ASN A 62 11.38 -18.03 -4.20
CA ASN A 62 11.27 -17.88 -2.75
C ASN A 62 10.45 -16.68 -2.25
N LEU A 63 9.34 -16.35 -2.93
CA LEU A 63 8.34 -15.47 -2.33
C LEU A 63 7.74 -16.16 -1.10
N PRO A 64 7.56 -15.44 0.02
CA PRO A 64 6.78 -15.98 1.12
C PRO A 64 5.40 -16.36 0.59
N VAL A 65 4.94 -17.57 0.89
CA VAL A 65 3.53 -17.93 0.67
C VAL A 65 2.74 -17.03 1.61
N ILE A 66 2.00 -16.08 1.02
CA ILE A 66 1.09 -15.24 1.79
C ILE A 66 -0.03 -16.18 2.24
N ASP A 67 -0.02 -16.55 3.51
CA ASP A 67 -1.07 -17.34 4.11
C ASP A 67 -2.24 -16.41 4.44
N PHE A 68 -3.25 -16.43 3.56
CA PHE A 68 -4.52 -15.76 3.77
C PHE A 68 -5.41 -16.64 4.66
N ASP A 69 -4.92 -16.95 5.85
CA ASP A 69 -5.57 -17.85 6.79
C ASP A 69 -7.02 -17.38 7.05
N ILE A 70 -8.01 -18.14 6.56
CA ILE A 70 -9.49 -18.08 6.75
C ILE A 70 -10.21 -16.70 6.79
N HIS A 71 -9.51 -15.61 6.50
CA HIS A 71 -10.03 -14.23 6.60
C HIS A 71 -10.50 -13.66 5.26
N GLU A 72 -10.45 -14.45 4.19
CA GLU A 72 -10.94 -14.09 2.85
C GLU A 72 -12.16 -14.91 2.37
N THR A 73 -12.79 -15.73 3.22
CA THR A 73 -14.10 -16.31 2.90
C THR A 73 -15.23 -15.43 3.40
N GLU A 74 -15.61 -14.44 2.58
CA GLU A 74 -16.98 -13.94 2.39
C GLU A 74 -17.22 -13.69 0.90
#